data_AF-A0A2N5GYR4-F1
#
_entry.id   AF-A0A2N5GYR4-F1
#
_cell.length_a   1.000
_cell.length_b   1.000
_cell.length_c   1.000
_cell.angle_alpha   90.00
_cell.angle_beta   90.00
_cell.angle_gamma   90.00
#
_symmetry.space_group_name_H-M   'P 1'
#
loop_
_entity.id
_entity.type
_entity.pdbx_description
1 polymer ?
#
loop_
_entity_poly.entity_id
_entity_poly.type
_entity_poly.pdbx_seq_one_letter_code
_entity_poly.pdbx_strand_id
1 'polypeptide(L)'
;MQKERFECHLYGTLISLLISSTIAFQAREYLLRKKKRETSEYKSISITVEFIPTLFEAIISSRTSILEVIKRIYFQIEKNGKKSHRKKKLTVFDILKVSYERTIGKATNGTAA
;
A
#
# COMPACT_ATOMS: atom_id res chain seq x y z
N MET A 1 -28.31 9.58 -21.21
CA MET A 1 -26.97 10.07 -20.78
C MET A 1 -26.13 10.27 -22.03
N GLN A 2 -25.48 11.42 -22.18
CA GLN A 2 -24.61 11.70 -23.33
C GLN A 2 -23.38 10.76 -23.28
N LYS A 3 -23.05 10.09 -24.40
CA LYS A 3 -21.96 9.09 -24.48
C LYS A 3 -20.63 9.61 -23.91
N GLU A 4 -20.33 10.87 -24.18
CA GLU A 4 -19.10 11.55 -23.74
C GLU A 4 -18.91 11.52 -22.22
N ARG A 5 -19.99 11.69 -21.44
CA ARG A 5 -19.90 11.65 -19.97
C ARG A 5 -19.62 10.25 -19.44
N PHE A 6 -20.16 9.22 -20.10
CA PHE A 6 -19.89 7.84 -19.75
C PHE A 6 -18.45 7.46 -20.08
N GLU A 7 -17.98 7.81 -21.27
CA GLU A 7 -16.59 7.57 -21.70
C GLU A 7 -15.60 8.27 -20.77
N CYS A 8 -15.83 9.55 -20.46
CA CYS A 8 -14.99 10.30 -19.51
C CYS A 8 -14.92 9.63 -18.12
N HIS A 9 -16.07 9.18 -17.60
CA HIS A 9 -16.11 8.47 -16.32
C HIS A 9 -15.38 7.12 -16.38
N LEU A 10 -15.55 6.37 -17.47
CA LEU A 10 -14.88 5.10 -17.69
C LEU A 10 -13.36 5.27 -17.76
N TYR A 11 -12.89 6.19 -18.60
CA TYR A 11 -11.45 6.47 -18.74
C TYR A 11 -10.85 6.97 -17.43
N GLY A 12 -11.51 7.90 -16.73
CA GLY A 12 -11.06 8.38 -15.42
C GLY A 12 -10.92 7.25 -14.40
N THR A 13 -11.87 6.31 -14.40
CA THR A 13 -11.83 5.13 -13.52
C THR A 13 -10.67 4.20 -13.87
N LEU A 14 -10.44 3.92 -15.16
CA LEU A 14 -9.34 3.09 -15.63
C LEU A 14 -7.97 3.69 -15.33
N ILE A 15 -7.83 5.02 -15.51
CA ILE A 15 -6.60 5.75 -15.19
C ILE A 15 -6.33 5.70 -13.68
N SER A 16 -7.36 5.97 -12.85
CA SER A 16 -7.24 5.89 -11.39
C SER A 16 -6.82 4.48 -10.92
N LEU A 17 -7.41 3.43 -11.51
CA LEU A 17 -7.04 2.05 -11.25
C LEU A 17 -5.58 1.77 -11.62
N LEU A 18 -5.16 2.16 -12.82
CA LEU A 18 -3.80 1.95 -13.30
C LEU A 18 -2.77 2.64 -12.42
N ILE A 19 -2.99 3.91 -12.08
CA ILE A 19 -2.09 4.70 -11.22
C ILE A 19 -2.04 4.07 -9.82
N SER A 20 -3.20 3.76 -9.24
CA SER A 20 -3.29 3.17 -7.90
C SER A 20 -2.57 1.84 -7.81
N SER A 21 -2.80 0.95 -8.79
CA SER A 21 -2.11 -0.33 -8.87
C SER A 21 -0.61 -0.14 -9.04
N THR A 22 -0.16 0.74 -9.93
CA THR A 22 1.27 0.97 -10.19
C THR A 22 2.00 1.44 -8.94
N ILE A 23 1.49 2.47 -8.26
CA ILE A 23 2.09 2.99 -7.02
C ILE A 23 2.09 1.92 -5.93
N ALA A 24 0.97 1.21 -5.75
CA ALA A 24 0.87 0.16 -4.76
C ALA A 24 1.89 -0.96 -5.02
N PHE A 25 2.02 -1.43 -6.26
CA PHE A 25 2.97 -2.49 -6.61
C PHE A 25 4.43 -2.06 -6.44
N GLN A 26 4.80 -0.85 -6.87
CA GLN A 26 6.15 -0.34 -6.68
C GLN A 26 6.51 -0.18 -5.19
N ALA A 27 5.59 0.36 -4.38
CA ALA A 27 5.79 0.50 -2.94
C ALA A 27 5.95 -0.88 -2.25
N ARG A 28 5.11 -1.86 -2.63
CA ARG A 28 5.20 -3.24 -2.15
C ARG A 28 6.54 -3.87 -2.50
N GLU A 29 6.98 -3.75 -3.75
CA GLU A 29 8.25 -4.31 -4.21
C GLU A 29 9.43 -3.71 -3.45
N TYR A 30 9.44 -2.39 -3.25
CA TYR A 30 10.47 -1.70 -2.49
C TYR A 30 10.50 -2.19 -1.03
N LEU A 31 9.35 -2.27 -0.37
CA LEU A 31 9.24 -2.77 1.01
C LEU A 31 9.71 -4.22 1.14
N LEU A 32 9.40 -5.06 0.15
CA LEU A 32 9.83 -6.44 0.10
C LEU A 32 11.36 -6.53 -0.02
N ARG A 33 11.95 -5.84 -1.00
CA ARG A 33 13.38 -5.93 -1.31
C ARG A 33 14.27 -5.26 -0.27
N LYS A 34 13.88 -4.07 0.21
CA LYS A 34 14.72 -3.25 1.10
C LYS A 34 14.45 -3.50 2.57
N LYS A 35 13.21 -3.78 2.95
CA LYS A 35 12.82 -3.96 4.36
C LYS A 35 12.41 -5.38 4.73
N LYS A 36 12.41 -6.32 3.78
CA LYS A 36 11.91 -7.71 3.97
C LYS A 36 10.51 -7.72 4.60
N ARG A 37 9.65 -6.78 4.20
CA ARG A 37 8.29 -6.62 4.71
C ARG A 37 7.27 -7.00 3.65
N GLU A 38 6.46 -8.00 3.96
CA GLU A 38 5.35 -8.43 3.10
C GLU A 38 4.08 -7.63 3.43
N THR A 39 3.56 -6.92 2.44
CA THR A 39 2.30 -6.17 2.53
C THR A 39 1.20 -6.87 1.73
N SER A 40 -0.06 -6.58 2.05
CA SER A 40 -1.24 -7.08 1.34
C SER A 40 -1.51 -6.25 0.10
N GLU A 41 -1.82 -6.90 -1.03
CA GLU A 41 -2.13 -6.23 -2.30
C GLU A 41 -3.35 -5.35 -2.14
N TYR A 42 -4.44 -5.97 -1.66
CA TYR A 42 -5.71 -5.31 -1.44
C TYR A 42 -5.58 -4.10 -0.53
N LYS A 43 -4.87 -4.22 0.60
CA LYS A 43 -4.68 -3.07 1.51
C LYS A 43 -3.83 -1.97 0.89
N SER A 44 -2.77 -2.33 0.16
CA SER A 44 -1.89 -1.34 -0.46
C SER A 44 -2.63 -0.54 -1.54
N ILE A 45 -3.46 -1.23 -2.35
CA ILE A 45 -4.32 -0.59 -3.36
C ILE A 45 -5.37 0.28 -2.66
N SER A 46 -6.07 -0.23 -1.64
CA SER A 46 -7.07 0.54 -0.88
C SER A 46 -6.49 1.85 -0.33
N ILE A 47 -5.31 1.78 0.30
CA ILE A 47 -4.61 2.97 0.81
C ILE A 47 -4.30 3.91 -0.36
N THR A 48 -3.74 3.39 -1.46
CA THR A 48 -3.33 4.24 -2.59
C THR A 48 -4.52 4.96 -3.23
N VAL A 49 -5.67 4.28 -3.37
CA VAL A 49 -6.91 4.86 -3.92
C VAL A 49 -7.37 6.06 -3.08
N GLU A 50 -7.24 6.01 -1.75
CA GLU A 50 -7.58 7.15 -0.87
C GLU A 50 -6.74 8.39 -1.14
N PHE A 51 -5.52 8.23 -1.67
CA PHE A 51 -4.62 9.34 -1.99
C PHE A 51 -4.75 9.87 -3.43
N ILE A 52 -5.54 9.23 -4.29
CA ILE A 52 -5.70 9.67 -5.70
C ILE A 52 -6.15 11.13 -5.81
N PRO A 53 -7.13 11.63 -5.04
CA PRO A 53 -7.50 13.04 -5.09
C PRO A 53 -6.32 13.97 -4.74
N THR A 54 -5.54 13.63 -3.70
CA THR A 54 -4.38 14.43 -3.29
C THR A 54 -3.26 14.39 -4.33
N LEU A 55 -3.07 13.25 -4.98
CA LEU A 55 -2.09 13.10 -6.06
C LEU A 55 -2.50 13.92 -7.28
N PHE A 56 -3.79 13.91 -7.64
CA PHE A 56 -4.33 14.72 -8.72
C PHE A 56 -4.15 16.22 -8.46
N GLU A 57 -4.46 16.68 -7.24
CA GLU A 57 -4.20 18.05 -6.83
C GLU A 57 -2.71 18.41 -6.91
N ALA A 58 -1.80 17.51 -6.53
CA ALA A 58 -0.36 17.75 -6.65
C ALA A 58 0.16 17.79 -8.09
N ILE A 59 -0.55 17.14 -9.04
CA ILE A 59 -0.21 17.18 -10.46
C ILE A 59 -0.69 18.49 -11.09
N ILE A 60 -1.89 18.94 -10.75
CA ILE A 60 -2.49 20.16 -11.32
C ILE A 60 -1.96 21.41 -10.64
N SER A 61 -1.86 21.40 -9.32
CA SER A 61 -1.44 22.53 -8.51
C SER A 61 0.03 22.38 -8.13
N SER A 62 0.88 23.34 -8.52
CA SER A 62 2.30 23.36 -8.15
C SER A 62 2.57 23.62 -6.65
N ARG A 63 1.54 23.60 -5.80
CA ARG A 63 1.66 23.88 -4.35
C ARG A 63 2.10 22.67 -3.53
N THR A 64 1.74 21.46 -3.97
CA THR A 64 2.08 20.21 -3.29
C THR A 64 3.01 19.39 -4.16
N SER A 65 4.15 18.98 -3.62
CA SER A 65 5.09 18.16 -4.36
C SER A 65 4.54 16.75 -4.55
N ILE A 66 4.51 16.27 -5.79
CA ILE A 66 4.14 14.88 -6.14
C ILE A 66 4.97 13.88 -5.32
N LEU A 67 6.26 14.18 -5.13
CA LEU A 67 7.17 13.34 -4.36
C LEU A 67 6.75 13.22 -2.88
N GLU A 68 6.23 14.30 -2.28
CA GLU A 68 5.74 14.26 -0.91
C GLU A 68 4.48 13.40 -0.79
N VAL A 69 3.56 13.49 -1.75
CA VAL A 69 2.37 12.64 -1.78
C VAL A 69 2.77 11.17 -1.91
N ILE A 70 3.68 10.84 -2.82
CA ILE A 70 4.20 9.47 -2.98
C ILE A 70 4.87 8.97 -1.69
N LYS A 71 5.68 9.80 -1.03
CA LYS A 71 6.30 9.46 0.27
C LYS A 71 5.25 9.18 1.34
N ARG A 72 4.17 9.96 1.40
CA ARG A 72 3.04 9.74 2.33
C ARG A 72 2.32 8.42 2.04
N ILE A 73 2.00 8.13 0.77
CA ILE A 73 1.41 6.85 0.36
C ILE A 73 2.29 5.70 0.83
N TYR A 74 3.59 5.77 0.52
CA TYR A 74 4.55 4.75 0.93
C TYR A 74 4.55 4.52 2.45
N PHE A 75 4.60 5.60 3.25
CA PHE A 75 4.58 5.50 4.70
C PHE A 75 3.30 4.84 5.23
N GLN A 76 2.14 5.16 4.63
CA GLN A 76 0.87 4.54 5.01
C GLN A 76 0.82 3.05 4.64
N ILE A 77 1.31 2.68 3.46
CA ILE A 77 1.42 1.27 3.03
C ILE A 77 2.36 0.51 3.97
N GLU A 78 3.49 1.11 4.36
CA GLU A 78 4.43 0.49 5.29
C GLU A 78 3.77 0.23 6.66
N LYS A 79 3.06 1.22 7.19
CA LYS A 79 2.45 1.15 8.53
C LYS A 79 1.24 0.22 8.58
N ASN A 80 0.33 0.35 7.61
CA ASN A 80 -1.01 -0.26 7.67
C ASN A 80 -1.18 -1.43 6.68
N GLY A 81 -0.34 -1.49 5.65
CA GLY A 81 -0.41 -2.46 4.57
C GLY A 81 0.12 -3.85 4.94
N LYS A 82 0.64 -4.07 6.15
CA LYS A 82 1.21 -5.37 6.56
C LYS A 82 0.23 -6.53 6.32
N LYS A 83 0.75 -7.60 5.72
CA LYS A 83 -0.02 -8.81 5.45
C LYS A 83 -0.44 -9.46 6.77
N SER A 84 -1.71 -9.84 6.85
CA SER A 84 -2.29 -10.40 8.07
C SER A 84 -2.02 -11.90 8.15
N HIS A 85 -1.63 -12.36 9.35
CA HIS A 85 -1.56 -13.78 9.70
C HIS A 85 -2.86 -14.27 10.38
N ARG A 86 -3.93 -13.47 10.34
CA ARG A 86 -5.21 -13.84 10.96
C ARG A 86 -5.71 -15.16 10.37
N LYS A 87 -6.38 -15.97 11.20
CA LYS A 87 -6.88 -17.31 10.84
C LYS A 87 -5.78 -18.29 10.40
N LYS A 88 -4.56 -18.18 10.96
CA LYS A 88 -3.41 -19.06 10.68
C LYS A 88 -3.03 -19.11 9.18
N LYS A 89 -3.30 -18.04 8.43
CA LYS A 89 -2.89 -17.94 7.03
C LYS A 89 -1.38 -17.72 6.96
N LEU A 90 -0.68 -18.70 6.40
CA LEU A 90 0.75 -18.62 6.14
C LEU A 90 1.00 -17.60 5.04
N THR A 91 2.02 -16.77 5.22
CA THR A 91 2.50 -15.88 4.18
C THR A 91 3.60 -16.55 3.35
N VAL A 92 4.04 -15.91 2.26
CA VAL A 92 5.10 -16.46 1.41
C VAL A 92 6.37 -16.67 2.22
N PHE A 93 6.68 -15.74 3.13
CA PHE A 93 7.80 -15.90 4.04
C PHE A 93 7.66 -17.05 5.03
N ASP A 94 6.45 -17.33 5.52
CA ASP A 94 6.20 -18.47 6.39
C ASP A 94 6.41 -19.80 5.65
N ILE A 95 5.96 -19.88 4.39
CA ILE A 95 6.12 -21.06 3.53
C ILE A 95 7.60 -21.28 3.18
N LEU A 96 8.29 -20.22 2.79
CA LEU A 96 9.71 -20.26 2.39
C LEU A 96 10.68 -20.28 3.58
N LYS A 97 10.17 -20.22 4.82
CA LYS A 97 10.97 -20.17 6.06
C LYS A 97 12.05 -19.07 6.07
N VAL A 98 11.81 -17.95 5.38
CA VAL A 98 12.74 -16.82 5.36
C VAL A 98 12.59 -16.02 6.65
N SER A 99 13.69 -15.61 7.30
CA SER A 99 13.63 -14.74 8.48
C SER A 99 13.17 -13.33 8.10
N TYR A 100 12.09 -12.86 8.72
CA TYR A 100 11.57 -11.50 8.58
C TYR A 100 11.12 -10.95 9.94
N GLU A 101 10.98 -9.63 10.03
CA GLU A 101 10.45 -8.96 11.23
C GLU A 101 8.98 -9.37 11.45
N ARG A 102 8.81 -10.45 12.22
CA ARG A 102 7.53 -10.78 12.81
C ARG A 102 7.32 -9.72 13.90
N THR A 103 6.30 -8.87 13.74
CA THR A 103 5.82 -8.06 14.87
C THR A 103 5.08 -9.05 15.77
N ILE A 104 5.84 -9.92 16.43
CA ILE A 104 5.37 -10.60 17.62
C ILE A 104 5.13 -9.42 18.55
N GLY A 105 3.87 -9.09 18.81
CA GLY A 105 3.57 -8.14 19.88
C GLY A 105 4.39 -8.59 21.08
N LYS A 106 5.15 -7.68 21.70
CA LYS A 106 5.91 -7.96 22.92
C LYS A 106 5.00 -8.72 23.88
N ALA A 107 5.11 -10.04 23.89
CA ALA A 107 4.52 -10.91 24.85
C ALA A 107 5.69 -11.37 25.72
N THR A 108 5.68 -10.83 26.93
CA THR A 108 6.29 -11.36 28.16
C THR A 108 7.79 -11.65 28.14
N ASN A 109 8.54 -10.83 28.89
CA ASN A 109 9.77 -11.18 29.64
C ASN A 109 9.84 -10.14 30.78
N GLY A 110 9.92 -10.41 32.08
CA GLY A 110 9.86 -11.59 32.96
C GLY A 110 9.33 -11.04 34.32
N THR A 111 9.31 -11.71 35.46
CA THR A 111 9.89 -12.97 35.93
C THR A 111 9.26 -13.15 37.30
N ALA A 112 8.74 -14.33 37.61
CA ALA A 112 8.48 -14.73 38.98
C ALA A 112 9.83 -14.91 39.69
N ALA A 113 10.01 -14.21 40.80
CA ALA A 113 10.91 -14.54 41.90
C ALA A 113 10.37 -13.82 43.14
#